data_AF-A0A5C9CV16-F1
#
_entry.id   AF-A0A5C9CV16-F1
#
_cell.length_a   1.000
_cell.length_b   1.000
_cell.length_c   1.000
_cell.angle_alpha   90.00
_cell.angle_beta   90.00
_cell.angle_gamma   90.00
#
_symmetry.space_group_name_H-M   'P 1'
#
loop_
_entity.id
_entity.type
_entity.pdbx_description
1 polymer ?
#
loop_
_entity_poly.entity_id
_entity_poly.type
_entity_poly.pdbx_seq_one_letter_code
_entity_poly.pdbx_strand_id
1 'polypeptide(L)' 'MIPLKRSCKEVAALIVAREDQALPLRERIALRLHMAMCGACPKFERQVLTMRNAMQQWRNYQEPPSPPESVTKDTLSSS' A
#
# COMPACT_ATOMS: atom_id res chain seq x y z
N MET A 1 -6.12 -8.31 29.15
CA MET A 1 -6.05 -8.62 27.71
C MET A 1 -7.39 -8.24 27.09
N ILE A 2 -7.45 -7.14 26.35
CA ILE A 2 -8.72 -6.58 25.85
C ILE A 2 -9.06 -7.25 24.51
N PRO A 3 -10.19 -7.98 24.42
CA PRO A 3 -10.57 -8.72 23.23
C PRO A 3 -11.43 -7.83 22.32
N LEU A 4 -10.81 -7.09 21.41
CA LEU A 4 -11.49 -6.47 20.27
C LEU A 4 -11.11 -7.23 18.99
N LYS A 5 -11.41 -8.54 18.96
CA LYS A 5 -11.48 -9.52 17.84
C LYS A 5 -10.38 -9.53 16.75
N ARG A 6 -9.35 -8.71 16.83
CA ARG A 6 -8.14 -8.74 16.01
C ARG A 6 -6.95 -8.49 16.92
N SER A 7 -6.06 -9.46 17.01
CA SER A 7 -4.76 -9.35 17.66
C SER A 7 -3.88 -8.34 16.92
N CYS A 8 -2.85 -7.80 17.59
CA CYS A 8 -1.88 -6.90 16.95
C CYS A 8 -1.26 -7.52 15.69
N LYS A 9 -1.09 -8.85 15.66
CA LYS A 9 -0.62 -9.61 14.49
C LYS A 9 -1.57 -9.53 13.30
N GLU A 10 -2.88 -9.67 13.53
CA GLU A 10 -3.88 -9.56 12.47
C GLU A 10 -4.02 -8.12 11.96
N VAL A 11 -3.90 -7.13 12.86
CA VAL A 11 -3.87 -5.71 12.48
C VAL A 11 -2.64 -5.42 11.62
N ALA A 12 -1.47 -5.94 12.00
CA ALA A 12 -0.25 -5.81 11.20
C ALA A 12 -0.40 -6.44 9.81
N ALA A 13 -1.01 -7.62 9.71
CA ALA A 13 -1.30 -8.26 8.42
C ALA A 13 -2.26 -7.42 7.55
N LEU A 14 -3.29 -6.80 8.15
CA LEU A 14 -4.22 -5.91 7.45
C LEU A 14 -3.55 -4.61 6.98
N ILE A 15 -2.65 -4.03 7.78
CA ILE A 15 -1.86 -2.84 7.39
C ILE A 15 -1.03 -3.16 6.14
N VAL A 16 -0.34 -4.30 6.12
CA VAL A 16 0.46 -4.72 4.96
C VAL A 16 -0.43 -5.02 3.75
N ALA A 17 -1.58 -5.70 3.96
CA ALA A 17 -2.52 -6.00 2.89
C ALA A 17 -3.13 -4.74 2.26
N ARG A 18 -3.28 -3.65 3.01
CA ARG A 18 -3.77 -2.35 2.52
C ARG A 18 -2.87 -1.67 1.53
N GLU A 19 -1.58 -1.87 1.70
CA GLU A 19 -0.59 -1.31 0.79
C GLU A 19 -0.53 -2.08 -0.54
N ASP A 20 -1.07 -3.30 -0.56
CA ASP A 20 -1.10 -4.16 -1.74
C ASP A 20 -2.44 -4.11 -2.48
N GLN A 21 -3.57 -4.09 -1.75
CA GLN A 21 -4.92 -4.08 -2.31
C GLN A 21 -5.89 -3.20 -1.51
N ALA A 22 -6.94 -2.70 -2.16
CA ALA A 22 -7.94 -1.85 -1.51
C ALA A 22 -8.71 -2.62 -0.41
N LEU A 23 -8.46 -2.29 0.86
CA LEU A 23 -9.22 -2.89 1.97
C LEU A 23 -10.69 -2.47 1.95
N PRO A 24 -11.62 -3.39 2.26
CA PRO A 24 -13.02 -3.06 2.51
C PRO A 24 -13.18 -2.09 3.69
N LEU A 25 -14.21 -1.25 3.65
CA LEU A 25 -14.46 -0.21 4.64
C LEU A 25 -14.60 -0.76 6.08
N ARG A 26 -15.07 -2.00 6.24
CA ARG A 26 -15.23 -2.63 7.56
C ARG A 26 -13.88 -2.85 8.26
N GLU A 27 -12.83 -3.26 7.54
CA GLU A 27 -11.52 -3.45 8.13
C GLU A 27 -10.90 -2.12 8.57
N ARG A 28 -11.18 -1.00 7.87
CA ARG A 28 -10.70 0.32 8.27
C ARG A 28 -11.27 0.76 9.62
N ILE A 29 -12.55 0.50 9.86
CA ILE A 29 -13.21 0.84 11.13
C ILE A 29 -12.63 -0.01 12.27
N ALA A 30 -12.46 -1.32 12.05
CA ALA A 30 -11.84 -2.22 13.03
C ALA A 30 -10.40 -1.78 13.38
N LEU A 31 -9.61 -1.35 12.39
CA LEU A 31 -8.26 -0.84 12.60
C LEU A 31 -8.26 0.40 13.51
N ARG A 32 -9.13 1.38 13.24
CA ARG A 32 -9.23 2.61 14.03
C ARG A 32 -9.61 2.34 15.48
N LEU A 33 -10.58 1.45 15.71
CA LEU A 33 -10.97 1.05 17.05
C LEU A 33 -9.82 0.35 17.79
N HIS A 34 -9.08 -0.52 17.11
CA HIS A 34 -7.93 -1.20 17.70
C HIS A 34 -6.78 -0.22 18.02
N MET A 35 -6.48 0.72 17.12
CA MET A 35 -5.46 1.74 17.34
C MET A 35 -5.80 2.69 18.49
N ALA A 36 -7.09 2.97 18.72
CA ALA A 36 -7.54 3.79 19.84
C ALA A 36 -7.29 3.10 21.20
N MET A 37 -7.33 1.77 21.25
CA MET A 37 -7.07 1.01 22.49
C MET A 37 -5.62 0.49 22.62
N CYS A 38 -4.85 0.44 21.54
CA CYS A 38 -3.50 -0.14 21.51
C CYS A 38 -2.47 0.86 21.00
N GLY A 39 -1.56 1.30 21.87
CA GLY A 39 -0.51 2.25 21.53
C GLY A 39 0.67 1.68 20.72
N ALA A 40 0.78 0.36 20.57
CA ALA A 40 1.85 -0.28 19.79
C ALA A 40 1.54 -0.30 18.28
N CYS A 41 0.29 -0.56 17.91
CA CYS A 41 -0.13 -0.70 16.52
C CYS A 41 0.08 0.57 15.66
N PRO A 42 -0.18 1.80 16.15
CA PRO A 42 0.13 3.02 15.42
C PRO A 42 1.63 3.21 15.13
N LYS A 43 2.51 2.72 16.01
CA LYS A 43 3.97 2.78 15.79
C LYS A 43 4.38 1.85 14.66
N PHE A 44 3.84 0.64 14.64
CA PHE A 44 4.08 -0.32 13.58
C PHE A 44 3.58 0.18 12.21
N GLU A 45 2.37 0.77 12.16
CA GLU A 45 1.85 1.35 10.91
C GLU A 45 2.81 2.38 10.30
N ARG A 46 3.35 3.28 11.12
CA ARG A 46 4.33 4.28 10.68
C ARG A 46 5.60 3.64 10.12
N GLN A 47 6.10 2.57 10.74
CA GLN A 47 7.27 1.85 10.25
C GLN A 47 7.02 1.25 8.86
N VAL A 48 5.87 0.60 8.65
CA VAL A 48 5.50 0.04 7.36
C VAL A 48 5.36 1.12 6.29
N LEU A 49 4.72 2.25 6.61
CA LEU A 49 4.60 3.39 5.70
C LEU A 49 5.96 3.96 5.29
N THR A 50 6.91 4.10 6.23
CA THR A 50 8.27 4.56 5.90
C THR A 50 8.96 3.60 4.93
N MET A 51 8.88 2.29 5.19
CA MET A 51 9.48 1.29 4.29
C MET A 51 8.84 1.34 2.89
N ARG A 52 7.52 1.51 2.79
CA ARG A 52 6.80 1.62 1.51
C ARG A 52 7.17 2.87 0.74
N ASN A 53 7.24 4.03 1.40
CA ASN A 53 7.65 5.29 0.77
C ASN A 53 9.08 5.20 0.20
N ALA A 54 10.01 4.59 0.94
CA ALA A 54 11.37 4.38 0.46
C ALA A 54 11.41 3.49 -0.80
N MET A 55 10.63 2.40 -0.83
CA MET A 55 10.54 1.53 -2.01
C MET A 55 9.86 2.20 -3.21
N GLN A 56 8.81 3.00 -2.98
CA GLN A 56 8.16 3.78 -4.05
C GLN A 56 9.13 4.79 -4.67
N GLN A 57 9.87 5.52 -3.83
CA GLN A 57 10.88 6.47 -4.29
C GLN A 57 11.95 5.76 -5.13
N TRP A 58 12.41 4.59 -4.70
CA TRP A 58 13.39 3.81 -5.47
C TRP A 58 12.86 3.33 -6.81
N ARG A 59 11.61 2.86 -6.90
CA ARG A 59 10.99 2.50 -8.19
C ARG A 59 10.90 3.70 -9.13
N ASN A 60 10.57 4.88 -8.59
CA ASN A 60 10.51 6.11 -9.37
C ASN A 60 11.88 6.62 -9.86
N TYR A 61 12.98 6.15 -9.24
CA TYR A 61 14.35 6.42 -9.72
C TYR A 61 14.85 5.42 -10.76
N GLN A 62 14.34 4.19 -10.77
CA GLN A 62 14.77 3.12 -11.69
C GLN A 62 14.06 3.16 -13.04
N GLU A 63 12.92 3.85 -13.15
CA GLU A 63 12.25 4.11 -14.42
C GLU A 63 12.73 5.45 -14.98
N PRO A 64 13.74 5.50 -15.89
CA PRO A 64 13.88 6.68 -16.73
C PRO A 64 12.54 6.91 -17.44
N PRO A 65 12.10 8.17 -17.66
CA PRO A 65 10.81 8.43 -18.31
C PRO A 65 10.74 7.61 -19.59
N SER A 66 9.91 6.57 -19.61
CA SER A 66 9.64 5.85 -20.83
C SER A 66 8.95 6.86 -21.76
N PRO A 67 9.50 7.08 -22.97
CA PRO A 67 8.84 7.97 -23.92
C PRO A 67 7.44 7.43 -24.17
N PRO A 68 6.42 8.30 -24.37
CA PRO A 68 5.05 7.85 -24.58
C PRO A 68 5.01 6.90 -25.77
N GLU A 69 4.79 5.62 -25.50
CA GLU A 69 4.52 4.57 -26.48
C GLU A 69 3.13 4.78 -27.07
N SER A 70 2.98 5.76 -27.96
CA SER A 70 1.84 5.89 -28.86
C SER A 70 2.16 6.76 -30.07
N VAL A 71 3.05 6.27 -30.94
CA VAL A 71 3.09 6.73 -32.35
C VAL A 71 3.12 5.51 -33.27
N THR A 72 1.90 5.05 -33.57
CA THR A 72 1.44 4.42 -34.83
C THR A 72 2.50 3.73 -35.70
N LYS A 73 2.49 2.40 -35.71
CA LYS A 73 3.15 1.56 -36.74
C LYS A 73 2.25 1.37 -37.99
N ASP A 74 1.43 2.35 -38.34
CA ASP A 74 0.41 2.20 -39.39
C ASP A 74 0.76 2.91 -40.71
N THR A 75 2.00 3.37 -40.92
CA THR A 75 2.35 4.07 -42.17
C THR A 75 3.74 3.69 -42.69
N LEU A 76 3.97 2.39 -42.91
CA LEU A 76 4.96 1.95 -43.90
C LEU A 76 4.65 0.55 -44.43
N SER A 77 3.43 0.36 -44.94
CA SER A 77 3.11 -0.77 -45.82
C SER A 77 1.86 -0.45 -46.63
N SER A 78 1.99 0.42 -47.64
CA SER A 78 1.16 0.41 -48.86
C SER A 78 1.59 1.54 -49.80
N SER A 79 1.90 1.13 -51.03
CA SER A 79 2.01 1.90 -52.28
C SER A 79 3.31 2.64 -52.60
#